data_AF-A0A3R7Y429-F1
#
_entry.id   AF-A0A3R7Y429-F1
#
_cell.length_a   1.000
_cell.length_b   1.000
_cell.length_c   1.000
_cell.angle_alpha   90.00
_cell.angle_beta   90.00
_cell.angle_gamma   90.00
#
_symmetry.space_group_name_H-M   'P 1'
#
loop_
_entity.id
_entity.type
_entity.pdbx_description
1 polymer ?
#
loop_
_entity_poly.entity_id
_entity_poly.type
_entity_poly.pdbx_seq_one_letter_code
_entity_poly.pdbx_strand_id
1 'polypeptide(L)'
;MAHTDKRRNWSQEDDLTLLKQVAADTPFAAEKGQLRKAWQGLAETLMSCENFGRVVDGKKEEKEKHMLLDDIITLLDDVKTEQQKTEAQKRSQDQDDKDKIEQGGLIVREMAMKTMKRKCDPEGDDPKRPALENRRNSLAAVILAESERDAVAREKQLAFEREKFESEFQQRQLDREDRKAECEHQLVLAYIESVKMTNIIKVLLDSKK
;
A
#
# COMPACT_ATOMS: atom_id res chain seq x y z
N MET A 1 12.62 2.21 -24.81
CA MET A 1 11.53 1.21 -24.87
C MET A 1 10.34 1.89 -25.49
N ALA A 2 9.86 1.42 -26.64
CA ALA A 2 8.79 2.08 -27.39
C ALA A 2 7.44 1.73 -26.74
N HIS A 3 6.76 2.74 -26.20
CA HIS A 3 5.38 2.60 -25.75
C HIS A 3 4.49 2.39 -26.98
N THR A 4 3.76 1.29 -27.02
CA THR A 4 2.89 0.96 -28.16
C THR A 4 1.64 1.84 -28.12
N ASP A 5 1.73 2.97 -28.83
CA ASP A 5 0.65 3.93 -29.10
C ASP A 5 -0.41 3.36 -30.04
N LYS A 6 -1.37 2.59 -29.50
CA LYS A 6 -2.56 2.25 -30.29
C LYS A 6 -3.90 2.52 -29.62
N ARG A 7 -3.94 3.02 -28.37
CA ARG A 7 -5.19 3.46 -27.71
C ARG A 7 -5.02 4.57 -26.66
N ARG A 8 -3.86 5.24 -26.56
CA ARG A 8 -3.67 6.25 -25.52
C ARG A 8 -4.26 7.59 -25.99
N ASN A 9 -5.47 7.88 -25.52
CA ASN A 9 -6.18 9.12 -25.85
C ASN A 9 -5.59 10.38 -25.17
N TRP A 10 -4.63 10.17 -24.27
CA TRP A 10 -4.03 11.18 -23.40
C TRP A 10 -2.51 11.22 -23.63
N SER A 11 -1.98 12.43 -23.85
CA SER A 11 -0.53 12.61 -23.88
C SER A 11 0.03 12.54 -22.46
N GLN A 12 1.33 12.26 -22.34
CA GLN A 12 1.97 12.23 -21.03
C GLN A 12 1.94 13.59 -20.33
N GLU A 13 1.90 14.66 -21.12
CA GLU A 13 1.81 16.04 -20.65
C GLU A 13 0.39 16.34 -20.11
N ASP A 14 -0.65 15.83 -20.78
CA ASP A 14 -2.03 15.90 -20.29
C ASP A 14 -2.21 15.11 -18.98
N ASP A 15 -1.61 13.92 -18.87
CA ASP A 15 -1.65 13.12 -17.65
C ASP A 15 -0.99 13.86 -16.47
N LEU A 16 0.18 14.47 -16.71
CA LEU A 16 0.92 15.22 -15.71
C LEU A 16 0.18 16.48 -15.24
N THR A 17 -0.44 17.20 -16.16
CA THR A 17 -1.23 18.40 -15.84
C THR A 17 -2.50 18.03 -15.08
N LEU A 18 -3.21 16.98 -15.50
CA LEU A 18 -4.35 16.42 -14.78
C LEU A 18 -3.96 16.02 -13.35
N LEU A 19 -2.86 15.28 -13.16
CA LEU A 19 -2.39 14.84 -11.85
C LEU A 19 -2.02 16.01 -10.93
N LYS A 20 -1.31 17.02 -11.46
CA LYS A 20 -0.97 18.23 -10.71
C LYS A 20 -2.23 18.98 -10.26
N GLN A 21 -3.21 19.14 -11.15
CA GLN A 21 -4.44 19.87 -10.84
C GLN A 21 -5.32 19.10 -9.85
N VAL A 22 -5.42 17.77 -9.98
CA VAL A 22 -6.14 16.91 -9.03
C VAL A 22 -5.52 16.96 -7.64
N ALA A 23 -4.19 17.02 -7.56
CA ALA A 23 -3.49 17.17 -6.29
C ALA A 23 -3.70 18.56 -5.67
N ALA A 24 -3.83 19.61 -6.50
CA ALA A 24 -4.09 20.97 -6.04
C ALA A 24 -5.53 21.17 -5.55
N ASP A 25 -6.52 20.73 -6.34
CA ASP A 25 -7.93 20.99 -6.05
C ASP A 25 -8.53 19.95 -5.11
N THR A 26 -7.89 18.79 -4.96
CA THR A 26 -8.34 17.66 -4.12
C THR A 26 -9.85 17.40 -4.23
N PRO A 27 -10.42 17.26 -5.44
CA PRO A 27 -11.88 17.19 -5.62
C PRO A 27 -12.52 15.98 -4.89
N PHE A 28 -11.73 14.96 -4.56
CA PHE A 28 -12.11 13.78 -3.77
C PHE A 28 -12.32 14.06 -2.28
N ALA A 29 -11.81 15.17 -1.75
CA ALA A 29 -11.99 15.61 -0.37
C ALA A 29 -13.23 16.52 -0.20
N ALA A 30 -13.98 16.78 -1.27
CA ALA A 30 -15.17 17.62 -1.24
C ALA A 30 -16.28 17.04 -0.35
N GLU A 31 -17.06 17.93 0.27
CA GLU A 31 -18.17 17.55 1.15
C GLU A 31 -19.23 16.70 0.45
N LYS A 32 -19.98 15.92 1.24
CA LYS A 32 -21.03 15.02 0.75
C LYS A 32 -22.03 15.79 -0.15
N GLY A 33 -22.17 15.34 -1.39
CA GLY A 33 -23.04 15.97 -2.40
C GLY A 33 -22.37 17.05 -3.28
N GLN A 34 -21.13 17.43 -2.97
CA GLN A 34 -20.37 18.42 -3.75
C GLN A 34 -19.32 17.78 -4.67
N LEU A 35 -19.04 16.49 -4.54
CA LEU A 35 -18.06 15.74 -5.34
C LEU A 35 -18.18 16.04 -6.84
N ARG A 36 -19.39 15.97 -7.40
CA ARG A 36 -19.63 16.25 -8.83
C ARG A 36 -19.33 17.71 -9.20
N LYS A 37 -19.61 18.67 -8.31
CA LYS A 37 -19.27 20.08 -8.54
C LYS A 37 -17.76 20.32 -8.43
N ALA A 38 -17.08 19.65 -7.51
CA ALA A 38 -15.64 19.75 -7.36
C ALA A 38 -14.89 19.18 -8.58
N TRP A 39 -15.34 18.03 -9.10
CA TRP A 39 -14.82 17.47 -10.36
C TRP A 39 -15.14 18.35 -11.58
N GLN A 40 -16.33 18.96 -11.62
CA GLN A 40 -16.70 19.91 -12.66
C GLN A 40 -15.82 21.16 -12.62
N GLY A 41 -15.55 21.70 -11.43
CA GLY A 41 -14.65 22.85 -11.25
C GLY A 41 -13.21 22.54 -11.66
N LEU A 42 -12.70 21.35 -11.31
CA LEU A 42 -11.38 20.90 -11.79
C LEU A 42 -11.34 20.79 -13.31
N ALA A 43 -12.40 20.25 -13.93
CA ALA A 43 -12.49 20.17 -15.38
C ALA A 43 -12.50 21.56 -16.03
N GLU A 44 -13.23 22.53 -15.47
CA GLU A 44 -13.25 23.92 -15.93
C GLU A 44 -11.88 24.61 -15.80
N THR A 45 -11.14 24.32 -14.72
CA THR A 45 -9.77 24.81 -14.53
C THR A 45 -8.81 24.22 -15.55
N LEU A 46 -8.89 22.91 -15.81
CA LEU A 46 -8.09 22.24 -16.84
C LEU A 46 -8.42 22.77 -18.24
N MET A 47 -9.70 22.98 -18.53
CA MET A 47 -10.16 23.60 -19.78
C MET A 47 -9.70 25.05 -19.96
N SER A 48 -9.35 25.73 -18.87
CA SER A 48 -8.81 27.09 -18.89
C SER A 48 -7.29 27.13 -18.99
N CYS A 49 -6.59 25.99 -18.83
CA CYS A 49 -5.14 25.90 -19.02
C CYS A 49 -4.79 25.78 -20.51
N GLU A 50 -3.99 26.71 -21.03
CA GLU A 50 -3.54 26.72 -22.44
C GLU A 50 -2.74 25.47 -22.85
N ASN A 51 -2.16 24.76 -21.87
CA ASN A 51 -1.37 23.55 -22.08
C ASN A 51 -2.21 22.26 -22.06
N PHE A 52 -3.53 22.36 -21.89
CA PHE A 52 -4.41 21.20 -21.82
C PHE A 52 -5.24 21.10 -23.11
N GLY A 53 -4.89 20.15 -23.97
CA GLY A 53 -5.34 20.15 -25.36
C GLY A 53 -6.74 19.58 -25.62
N ARG A 54 -7.50 19.18 -24.60
CA ARG A 54 -8.75 18.42 -24.79
C ARG A 54 -9.91 18.85 -23.90
N VAL A 55 -11.11 18.55 -24.40
CA VAL A 55 -12.39 18.76 -23.70
C VAL A 55 -12.60 17.72 -22.60
N VAL A 56 -12.64 18.20 -21.36
CA VAL A 56 -12.83 17.46 -20.10
C VAL A 56 -14.30 17.60 -19.67
N ASP A 57 -14.99 16.52 -19.31
CA ASP A 57 -16.38 16.54 -18.83
C ASP A 57 -16.50 15.63 -17.60
N GLY A 58 -16.89 16.21 -16.46
CA GLY A 58 -16.82 15.57 -15.14
C GLY A 58 -17.50 14.19 -15.02
N LYS A 59 -18.43 13.84 -15.90
CA LYS A 59 -19.03 12.48 -15.97
C LYS A 59 -18.13 11.44 -16.65
N LYS A 60 -17.36 11.86 -17.64
CA LYS A 60 -16.46 11.00 -18.41
C LYS A 60 -15.15 10.78 -17.64
N GLU A 61 -14.66 11.83 -16.97
CA GLU A 61 -13.56 11.75 -16.00
C GLU A 61 -13.80 10.72 -14.90
N GLU A 62 -15.01 10.62 -14.33
CA GLU A 62 -15.25 9.70 -13.22
C GLU A 62 -14.99 8.24 -13.64
N LYS A 63 -15.50 7.80 -14.81
CA LYS A 63 -15.27 6.45 -15.32
C LYS A 63 -13.82 6.23 -15.79
N GLU A 64 -13.26 7.18 -16.53
CA GLU A 64 -11.88 7.07 -17.01
C GLU A 64 -10.89 7.11 -15.84
N LYS A 65 -11.22 7.81 -14.73
CA LYS A 65 -10.46 7.75 -13.47
C LYS A 65 -10.48 6.40 -12.80
N HIS A 66 -11.62 5.73 -12.73
CA HIS A 66 -11.68 4.41 -12.10
C HIS A 66 -10.77 3.43 -12.86
N MET A 67 -10.80 3.47 -14.19
CA MET A 67 -9.88 2.68 -15.02
C MET A 67 -8.41 3.05 -14.82
N LEU A 68 -8.07 4.35 -14.79
CA LEU A 68 -6.71 4.80 -14.56
C LEU A 68 -6.21 4.42 -13.15
N LEU A 69 -7.08 4.49 -12.14
CA LEU A 69 -6.75 4.10 -10.77
C LEU A 69 -6.53 2.59 -10.68
N ASP A 70 -7.34 1.78 -11.35
CA ASP A 70 -7.16 0.33 -11.42
C ASP A 70 -5.84 -0.04 -12.11
N ASP A 71 -5.49 0.66 -13.20
CA ASP A 71 -4.21 0.49 -13.91
C ASP A 71 -3.01 0.91 -13.02
N ILE A 72 -3.12 2.03 -12.31
CA ILE A 72 -2.07 2.53 -11.38
C ILE A 72 -1.90 1.58 -10.20
N ILE A 73 -2.99 1.05 -9.64
CA ILE A 73 -2.95 0.06 -8.54
C ILE A 73 -2.22 -1.19 -9.02
N THR A 74 -2.56 -1.69 -10.21
CA THR A 74 -1.89 -2.86 -10.81
C THR A 74 -0.39 -2.60 -11.00
N LEU A 75 -0.01 -1.44 -11.54
CA LEU A 75 1.40 -1.07 -11.71
C LEU A 75 2.13 -0.90 -10.37
N LEU A 76 1.46 -0.40 -9.33
CA LEU A 76 2.05 -0.28 -7.99
C LEU A 76 2.29 -1.65 -7.35
N ASP A 77 1.40 -2.62 -7.57
CA ASP A 77 1.59 -3.98 -7.08
C ASP A 77 2.72 -4.69 -7.84
N ASP A 78 2.85 -4.48 -9.14
CA ASP A 78 3.99 -4.96 -9.93
C ASP A 78 5.32 -4.34 -9.44
N VAL A 79 5.35 -3.03 -9.18
CA VAL A 79 6.55 -2.37 -8.64
C VAL A 79 6.88 -2.88 -7.23
N LYS A 80 5.88 -3.09 -6.36
CA LYS A 80 6.09 -3.65 -5.02
C LYS A 80 6.62 -5.08 -5.09
N THR A 81 6.10 -5.91 -5.99
CA THR A 81 6.59 -7.29 -6.15
C THR A 81 8.02 -7.32 -6.69
N GLU A 82 8.37 -6.44 -7.65
CA GLU A 82 9.75 -6.28 -8.13
C GLU A 82 10.69 -5.69 -7.07
N GLN A 83 10.23 -4.75 -6.25
CA GLN A 83 10.99 -4.25 -5.09
C GLN A 83 11.24 -5.36 -4.07
N GLN A 84 10.23 -6.17 -3.75
CA GLN A 84 10.39 -7.29 -2.84
C GLN A 84 11.34 -8.37 -3.39
N LYS A 85 11.30 -8.64 -4.70
CA LYS A 85 12.26 -9.55 -5.35
C LYS A 85 13.68 -8.99 -5.31
N THR A 86 13.87 -7.72 -5.64
CA THR A 86 15.20 -7.08 -5.62
C THR A 86 15.76 -6.93 -4.20
N GLU A 87 14.92 -6.69 -3.20
CA GLU A 87 15.30 -6.69 -1.78
C GLU A 87 15.63 -8.10 -1.28
N ALA A 88 14.87 -9.12 -1.68
CA ALA A 88 15.18 -10.52 -1.36
C ALA A 88 16.50 -10.96 -2.00
N GLN A 89 16.75 -10.54 -3.24
CA GLN A 89 17.99 -10.84 -3.97
C GLN A 89 19.21 -10.08 -3.41
N LYS A 90 19.03 -8.83 -2.95
CA LYS A 90 20.07 -8.11 -2.21
C LYS A 90 20.35 -8.75 -0.85
N ARG A 91 19.31 -9.14 -0.10
CA ARG A 91 19.48 -9.82 1.20
C ARG A 91 20.18 -11.16 1.07
N SER A 92 19.93 -11.94 0.02
CA SER A 92 20.68 -13.18 -0.21
C SER A 92 22.15 -12.91 -0.52
N GLN A 93 22.44 -11.90 -1.33
CA GLN A 93 23.81 -11.55 -1.70
C GLN A 93 24.61 -10.95 -0.52
N ASP A 94 23.99 -10.07 0.27
CA ASP A 94 24.59 -9.50 1.47
C ASP A 94 24.84 -10.57 2.55
N GLN A 95 23.97 -11.59 2.64
CA GLN A 95 24.15 -12.71 3.55
C GLN A 95 25.31 -13.61 3.11
N ASP A 96 25.41 -13.94 1.82
CA ASP A 96 26.52 -14.74 1.27
C ASP A 96 27.88 -14.06 1.47
N ASP A 97 27.96 -12.74 1.33
CA ASP A 97 29.20 -11.99 1.55
C ASP A 97 29.55 -11.87 3.04
N LYS A 98 28.56 -11.76 3.91
CA LYS A 98 28.76 -11.79 5.36
C LYS A 98 29.28 -13.15 5.85
N ASP A 99 28.72 -14.25 5.32
CA ASP A 99 29.14 -15.61 5.65
C ASP A 99 30.59 -15.89 5.20
N LYS A 100 31.01 -15.35 4.04
CA LYS A 100 32.40 -15.44 3.56
C LYS A 100 33.37 -14.66 4.46
N ILE A 101 32.99 -13.46 4.90
CA ILE A 101 33.80 -12.64 5.82
C ILE A 101 33.94 -13.36 7.17
N GLU A 102 32.86 -13.95 7.67
CA GLU A 102 32.87 -14.71 8.93
C GLU A 102 33.72 -15.97 8.85
N GLN A 103 33.64 -16.74 7.75
CA GLN A 103 34.52 -17.89 7.49
C GLN A 103 36.00 -17.47 7.44
N GLY A 104 36.32 -16.37 6.75
CA GLY A 104 37.68 -15.83 6.73
C GLY A 104 38.18 -15.44 8.13
N GLY A 105 37.33 -14.79 8.92
CA GLY A 105 37.64 -14.42 10.30
C GLY A 105 37.86 -15.62 11.23
N LEU A 106 37.11 -16.71 11.05
CA LEU A 106 37.27 -17.96 11.78
C LEU A 106 38.65 -18.59 11.53
N ILE A 107 39.09 -18.67 10.27
CA ILE A 107 40.40 -19.23 9.90
C ILE A 107 41.53 -18.41 10.51
N VAL A 108 41.45 -17.08 10.44
CA VAL A 108 42.45 -16.18 11.03
C VAL A 108 42.53 -16.37 12.55
N ARG A 109 41.37 -16.47 13.22
CA ARG A 109 41.29 -16.70 14.67
C ARG A 109 41.86 -18.07 15.03
N GLU A 110 41.56 -19.12 14.27
CA GLU A 110 42.10 -20.46 14.48
C GLU A 110 43.62 -20.51 14.31
N MET A 111 44.15 -19.88 13.25
CA MET A 111 45.59 -19.79 13.02
C MET A 111 46.30 -19.03 14.14
N ALA A 112 45.74 -17.90 14.59
CA ALA A 112 46.27 -17.14 15.71
C ALA A 112 46.26 -17.95 17.02
N MET A 113 45.19 -18.69 17.30
CA MET A 113 45.10 -19.55 18.50
C MET A 113 46.10 -20.71 18.46
N LYS A 114 46.34 -21.30 17.28
CA LYS A 114 47.35 -22.35 17.09
C LYS A 114 48.79 -21.83 17.22
N THR A 115 49.07 -20.59 16.81
CA THR A 115 50.40 -19.98 16.95
C THR A 115 50.67 -19.45 18.35
N MET A 116 49.63 -18.97 19.06
CA MET A 116 49.74 -18.54 20.46
C MET A 116 49.91 -19.70 21.45
N LYS A 117 49.44 -20.91 21.13
CA LYS A 117 49.56 -22.09 22.01
C LYS A 117 50.99 -22.65 22.17
N ARG A 118 52.03 -22.02 21.60
CA ARG A 118 53.41 -22.54 21.66
C ARG A 118 54.33 -21.88 22.69
N LYS A 119 53.81 -21.09 23.62
CA LYS A 119 54.56 -20.65 24.80
C LYS A 119 53.70 -20.68 26.06
N CYS A 120 53.37 -21.88 26.52
CA CYS A 120 53.03 -22.11 27.92
C CYS A 120 54.00 -23.19 28.40
N ASP A 121 55.13 -22.77 28.96
CA ASP A 121 55.83 -23.61 29.92
C ASP A 121 54.87 -23.87 31.09
N PRO A 122 54.74 -25.12 31.57
CA PRO A 122 53.77 -25.46 32.59
C PRO A 122 54.36 -25.19 33.98
N GLU A 123 54.44 -23.93 34.40
CA GLU A 123 54.59 -23.60 35.82
C GLU A 123 53.77 -22.35 36.15
N GLY A 124 52.73 -22.53 36.97
CA GLY A 124 51.86 -21.45 37.44
C GLY A 124 50.40 -21.87 37.55
N ASP A 125 50.12 -22.76 38.50
CA ASP A 125 48.77 -23.14 38.91
C ASP A 125 48.11 -21.93 39.60
N ASP A 126 47.03 -21.38 39.03
CA ASP A 126 46.22 -20.34 39.68
C ASP A 126 44.71 -20.62 39.43
N PRO A 127 44.01 -21.28 40.36
CA PRO A 127 42.62 -21.69 40.17
C PRO A 127 41.67 -20.66 40.78
N LYS A 128 41.20 -19.67 40.00
CA LYS A 128 40.04 -18.85 40.40
C LYS A 128 39.39 -18.08 39.25
N ARG A 129 38.44 -18.71 38.52
CA ARG A 129 37.50 -17.99 37.63
C ARG A 129 36.02 -18.49 37.50
N PRO A 130 35.39 -19.23 38.45
CA PRO A 130 33.97 -19.62 38.27
C PRO A 130 32.97 -18.44 38.37
N ALA A 131 33.22 -17.45 39.23
CA ALA A 131 32.22 -16.45 39.59
C ALA A 131 31.97 -15.38 38.51
N LEU A 132 32.97 -15.06 37.68
CA LEU A 132 32.84 -14.05 36.62
C LEU A 132 32.01 -14.56 35.44
N GLU A 133 32.15 -15.85 35.11
CA GLU A 133 31.43 -16.54 34.03
C GLU A 133 29.91 -16.54 34.30
N ASN A 134 29.51 -16.87 35.53
CA ASN A 134 28.10 -16.90 35.93
C ASN A 134 27.43 -15.52 35.85
N ARG A 135 28.17 -14.44 36.14
CA ARG A 135 27.64 -13.07 36.06
C ARG A 135 27.45 -12.62 34.61
N ARG A 136 28.37 -13.00 33.71
CA ARG A 136 28.26 -12.72 32.27
C ARG A 136 27.10 -13.49 31.64
N ASN A 137 26.94 -14.77 31.99
CA ASN A 137 25.84 -15.60 31.52
C ASN A 137 24.49 -15.07 32.03
N SER A 138 24.43 -14.60 33.28
CA SER A 138 23.23 -13.97 33.85
C SER A 138 22.87 -12.65 33.15
N LEU A 139 23.84 -11.78 32.84
CA LEU A 139 23.58 -10.54 32.11
C LEU A 139 23.11 -10.82 30.67
N ALA A 140 23.71 -11.80 29.99
CA ALA A 140 23.29 -12.19 28.65
C ALA A 140 21.85 -12.71 28.62
N ALA A 141 21.46 -13.52 29.62
CA ALA A 141 20.08 -14.00 29.76
C ALA A 141 19.08 -12.85 29.97
N VAL A 142 19.45 -11.83 30.76
CA VAL A 142 18.59 -10.65 30.98
C VAL A 142 18.40 -9.84 29.70
N ILE A 143 19.47 -9.61 28.92
CA ILE A 143 19.41 -8.86 27.65
C ILE A 143 18.52 -9.59 26.64
N LEU A 144 18.64 -10.91 26.52
CA LEU A 144 17.81 -11.69 25.61
C LEU A 144 16.32 -11.61 26.01
N ALA A 145 16.01 -11.83 27.29
CA ALA A 145 14.65 -11.74 27.80
C ALA A 145 14.02 -10.34 27.69
N GLU A 146 14.84 -9.28 27.77
CA GLU A 146 14.39 -7.91 27.52
C GLU A 146 14.13 -7.68 26.02
N SER A 147 15.05 -8.12 25.14
CA SER A 147 14.90 -7.98 23.69
C SER A 147 13.68 -8.71 23.13
N GLU A 148 13.36 -9.89 23.69
CA GLU A 148 12.17 -10.66 23.32
C GLU A 148 10.89 -9.94 23.72
N ARG A 149 10.83 -9.36 24.93
CA ARG A 149 9.66 -8.59 25.38
C ARG A 149 9.44 -7.36 24.52
N ASP A 150 10.51 -6.67 24.17
CA ASP A 150 10.49 -5.51 23.28
C ASP A 150 10.03 -5.87 21.86
N ALA A 151 10.47 -7.01 21.33
CA ALA A 151 10.01 -7.50 20.03
C ALA A 151 8.51 -7.81 20.03
N VAL A 152 8.02 -8.50 21.07
CA VAL A 152 6.59 -8.81 21.23
C VAL A 152 5.75 -7.55 21.39
N ALA A 153 6.24 -6.54 22.10
CA ALA A 153 5.53 -5.27 22.25
C ALA A 153 5.38 -4.54 20.90
N ARG A 154 6.46 -4.48 20.11
CA ARG A 154 6.43 -3.92 18.75
C ARG A 154 5.51 -4.69 17.82
N GLU A 155 5.53 -6.02 17.88
CA GLU A 155 4.64 -6.87 17.08
C GLU A 155 3.17 -6.62 17.42
N LYS A 156 2.82 -6.50 18.70
CA LYS A 156 1.46 -6.17 19.15
C LYS A 156 1.01 -4.80 18.67
N GLN A 157 1.89 -3.80 18.71
CA GLN A 157 1.59 -2.46 18.20
C GLN A 157 1.30 -2.50 16.70
N LEU A 158 2.14 -3.18 15.92
CA LEU A 158 1.94 -3.34 14.48
C LEU A 158 0.67 -4.14 14.15
N ALA A 159 0.34 -5.16 14.95
CA ALA A 159 -0.88 -5.93 14.78
C ALA A 159 -2.12 -5.06 15.02
N PHE A 160 -2.12 -4.25 16.08
CA PHE A 160 -3.21 -3.33 16.38
C PHE A 160 -3.39 -2.28 15.26
N GLU A 161 -2.30 -1.72 14.74
CA GLU A 161 -2.37 -0.77 13.62
C GLU A 161 -2.91 -1.41 12.33
N ARG A 162 -2.50 -2.65 12.03
CA ARG A 162 -3.06 -3.42 10.90
C ARG A 162 -4.55 -3.67 11.07
N GLU A 163 -4.97 -4.11 12.24
CA GLU A 163 -6.39 -4.38 12.54
C GLU A 163 -7.24 -3.11 12.45
N LYS A 164 -6.72 -1.99 12.96
CA LYS A 164 -7.37 -0.68 12.85
C LYS A 164 -7.56 -0.29 11.38
N PHE A 165 -6.52 -0.43 10.56
CA PHE A 165 -6.59 -0.10 9.14
C PHE A 165 -7.57 -1.02 8.40
N GLU A 166 -7.53 -2.32 8.67
CA GLU A 166 -8.44 -3.30 8.07
C GLU A 166 -9.91 -2.99 8.42
N SER A 167 -10.18 -2.65 9.69
CA SER A 167 -11.52 -2.27 10.14
C SER A 167 -12.02 -1.00 9.45
N GLU A 168 -11.16 0.03 9.34
CA GLU A 168 -11.50 1.26 8.64
C GLU A 168 -11.76 1.01 7.15
N PHE A 169 -10.97 0.15 6.52
CA PHE A 169 -11.16 -0.23 5.13
C PHE A 169 -12.49 -0.96 4.91
N GLN A 170 -12.81 -1.94 5.76
CA GLN A 170 -14.07 -2.68 5.69
C GLN A 170 -15.28 -1.76 5.89
N GLN A 171 -15.20 -0.83 6.85
CA GLN A 171 -16.27 0.14 7.06
C GLN A 171 -16.50 1.03 5.82
N ARG A 172 -15.42 1.48 5.16
CA ARG A 172 -15.54 2.23 3.90
C ARG A 172 -16.13 1.41 2.77
N GLN A 173 -15.91 0.10 2.72
CA GLN A 173 -16.54 -0.78 1.74
C GLN A 173 -18.04 -0.92 2.02
N LEU A 174 -18.40 -1.13 3.28
CA LEU A 174 -19.80 -1.19 3.69
C LEU A 174 -20.54 0.10 3.31
N ASP A 175 -19.95 1.27 3.59
CA ASP A 175 -20.53 2.57 3.22
C ASP A 175 -20.70 2.75 1.70
N ARG A 176 -19.90 2.07 0.86
CA ARG A 176 -20.08 2.06 -0.60
C ARG A 176 -21.23 1.14 -1.00
N GLU A 177 -21.32 -0.02 -0.39
CA GLU A 177 -22.38 -1.00 -0.64
C GLU A 177 -23.74 -0.46 -0.20
N ASP A 178 -23.84 0.17 0.97
CA ASP A 178 -25.07 0.79 1.46
C ASP A 178 -25.57 1.88 0.50
N ARG A 179 -24.67 2.75 0.01
CA ARG A 179 -25.03 3.76 -0.98
C ARG A 179 -25.50 3.15 -2.30
N LYS A 180 -24.85 2.07 -2.74
CA LYS A 180 -25.26 1.34 -3.94
C LYS A 180 -26.64 0.72 -3.74
N ALA A 181 -26.90 0.10 -2.59
CA ALA A 181 -28.18 -0.48 -2.24
C ALA A 181 -29.29 0.59 -2.16
N GLU A 182 -29.01 1.76 -1.59
CA GLU A 182 -29.94 2.90 -1.60
C GLU A 182 -30.27 3.36 -3.03
N CYS A 183 -29.26 3.48 -3.90
CA CYS A 183 -29.46 3.84 -5.30
C CYS A 183 -30.31 2.78 -6.04
N GLU A 184 -30.02 1.50 -5.84
CA GLU A 184 -30.78 0.40 -6.43
C GLU A 184 -32.23 0.39 -5.91
N HIS A 185 -32.43 0.60 -4.62
CA HIS A 185 -33.76 0.72 -4.02
C HIS A 185 -34.58 1.85 -4.64
N GLN A 186 -33.97 3.04 -4.81
CA GLN A 186 -34.63 4.16 -5.48
C GLN A 186 -34.97 3.84 -6.94
N LEU A 187 -34.06 3.17 -7.66
CA LEU A 187 -34.32 2.74 -9.04
C LEU A 187 -35.52 1.78 -9.12
N VAL A 188 -35.62 0.84 -8.18
CA VAL A 188 -36.75 -0.10 -8.09
C VAL A 188 -38.06 0.63 -7.81
N LEU A 189 -38.07 1.59 -6.88
CA LEU A 189 -39.27 2.39 -6.59
C LEU A 189 -39.71 3.20 -7.81
N ALA A 190 -38.78 3.89 -8.47
CA ALA A 190 -39.07 4.66 -9.69
C ALA A 190 -39.61 3.76 -10.80
N TYR A 191 -39.05 2.55 -10.96
CA TYR A 191 -39.56 1.56 -11.91
C TYR A 191 -41.01 1.17 -11.58
N ILE A 192 -41.30 0.83 -10.32
CA ILE A 192 -42.66 0.48 -9.87
C ILE A 192 -43.63 1.64 -10.13
N GLU A 193 -43.26 2.88 -9.83
CA GLU A 193 -44.08 4.06 -10.10
C GLU A 193 -44.33 4.26 -11.60
N SER A 194 -43.31 4.09 -12.43
CA SER A 194 -43.45 4.21 -13.89
C SER A 194 -44.43 3.18 -14.48
N VAL A 195 -44.37 1.93 -13.99
CA VAL A 195 -45.29 0.86 -14.37
C VAL A 195 -46.72 1.18 -13.93
N LYS A 196 -46.90 1.66 -12.69
CA LYS A 196 -48.21 2.09 -12.18
C LYS A 196 -48.82 3.19 -13.05
N MET A 197 -48.05 4.23 -13.38
CA MET A 197 -48.51 5.32 -14.25
C MET A 197 -48.87 4.82 -15.65
N THR A 198 -48.03 3.96 -16.23
CA THR A 198 -48.28 3.38 -17.57
C THR A 198 -49.57 2.58 -17.60
N ASN A 199 -49.84 1.77 -16.56
CA ASN A 199 -51.08 1.02 -16.44
C ASN A 199 -52.31 1.92 -16.31
N ILE A 200 -52.23 3.00 -15.53
CA ILE A 200 -53.32 3.98 -15.42
C ILE A 200 -53.60 4.65 -16.77
N ILE A 201 -52.55 5.09 -17.47
CA ILE A 201 -52.68 5.70 -18.80
C ILE A 201 -53.33 4.72 -19.78
N LYS A 202 -52.92 3.46 -19.76
CA LYS A 202 -53.49 2.41 -20.62
C LYS A 202 -54.99 2.23 -20.34
N VAL A 203 -55.40 2.11 -19.07
CA VAL A 203 -56.81 2.00 -18.68
C VAL A 203 -57.62 3.23 -19.13
N LEU A 204 -57.09 4.44 -18.98
CA LEU A 204 -57.76 5.67 -19.42
C LEU A 204 -57.91 5.76 -20.94
N LEU A 205 -56.93 5.27 -21.71
CA LEU A 205 -56.99 5.21 -23.17
C LEU A 205 -57.97 4.14 -23.65
N ASP A 206 -57.98 2.98 -23.01
CA ASP A 206 -58.89 1.88 -23.34
C ASP A 206 -60.34 2.21 -22.98
N SER A 207 -60.59 3.06 -21.97
CA SER A 207 -61.93 3.53 -21.60
C SER A 207 -62.52 4.61 -22.54
N LYS A 208 -61.73 5.13 -23.48
CA LYS A 208 -62.15 6.15 -24.47
C LYS A 208 -62.48 5.59 -25.86
N LYS A 209 -62.40 4.27 -26.04
CA LYS A 209 -62.88 3.53 -27.21
C LYS A 209 -64.22 2.89 -26.92
#